data_AF-A0AAW1FME5-F1
#
_entry.id   AF-A0AAW1FME5-F1
#
_cell.length_a   1.000
_cell.length_b   1.000
_cell.length_c   1.000
_cell.angle_alpha   90.00
_cell.angle_beta   90.00
_cell.angle_gamma   90.00
#
_symmetry.space_group_name_H-M   'P 1'
#
loop_
_entity.id
_entity.type
_entity.pdbx_description
1 polymer ?
#
loop_
_entity_poly.entity_id
_entity_poly.type
_entity_poly.pdbx_seq_one_letter_code
_entity_poly.pdbx_strand_id
1 'polypeptide(L)'
;MAFADDLVMVSDSWDGMALNIVILETFCQLTGMSVQPSKCHGFFLDTQGKTLRVNNCSAWNVDGKPIHMIPVDESVKYLGVSVNPVVGLSPGNMPAKVQQWIGAIRKTPLDPVDKVSLLRDYAIPQVTFVADHCMLSTAVLTEMDGYVKQAVKSWLHLPTCTAD
;
A
#
# COMPACT_ATOMS: atom_id res chain seq x y z
N MET A 1 -6.10 2.39 -13.94
CA MET A 1 -6.38 3.32 -12.82
C MET A 1 -5.35 4.43 -12.87
N ALA A 2 -5.70 5.67 -12.58
CA ALA A 2 -4.76 6.80 -12.65
C ALA A 2 -4.97 7.73 -11.46
N PHE A 3 -3.88 8.18 -10.85
CA PHE A 3 -3.88 9.20 -9.81
C PHE A 3 -2.69 10.14 -10.04
N ALA A 4 -2.97 11.40 -10.40
CA ALA A 4 -1.93 12.32 -10.88
C ALA A 4 -1.10 11.68 -12.00
N ASP A 5 0.22 11.56 -11.82
CA ASP A 5 1.17 10.90 -12.73
C ASP A 5 1.29 9.38 -12.53
N ASP A 6 0.76 8.85 -11.41
CA ASP A 6 0.79 7.42 -11.11
C ASP A 6 -0.31 6.66 -11.89
N LEU A 7 0.12 5.93 -12.93
CA LEU A 7 -0.75 5.12 -13.79
C LEU A 7 -0.56 3.62 -13.54
N VAL A 8 -1.67 2.89 -13.42
CA VAL A 8 -1.72 1.41 -13.42
C VAL A 8 -2.45 0.93 -14.65
N MET A 9 -1.75 0.15 -15.46
CA MET A 9 -2.27 -0.56 -16.62
C MET A 9 -2.49 -2.03 -16.29
N VAL A 10 -3.54 -2.62 -16.85
CA VAL A 10 -3.86 -4.04 -16.71
C VAL A 10 -4.17 -4.58 -18.10
N SER A 11 -3.67 -5.76 -18.41
CA SER A 11 -3.89 -6.47 -19.67
C SER A 11 -4.14 -7.94 -19.37
N ASP A 12 -4.86 -8.62 -20.25
CA ASP A 12 -5.12 -10.06 -20.19
C ASP A 12 -3.95 -10.90 -20.73
N SER A 13 -3.02 -10.26 -21.42
CA SER A 13 -1.92 -10.91 -22.15
C SER A 13 -0.67 -10.04 -22.14
N TRP A 14 0.49 -10.69 -22.33
CA TRP A 14 1.78 -10.02 -22.42
C TRP A 14 1.85 -9.09 -23.64
N ASP A 15 1.39 -9.57 -24.80
CA ASP A 15 1.36 -8.79 -26.05
C ASP A 15 0.41 -7.59 -25.95
N GLY A 16 -0.76 -7.77 -25.32
CA GLY A 16 -1.70 -6.67 -25.07
C GLY A 16 -1.09 -5.59 -24.18
N MET A 17 -0.30 -5.97 -23.17
CA MET A 17 0.40 -5.00 -22.32
C MET A 17 1.48 -4.26 -23.11
N ALA A 18 2.24 -4.95 -23.95
CA ALA A 18 3.24 -4.33 -24.81
C ALA A 18 2.61 -3.29 -25.75
N LEU A 19 1.46 -3.60 -26.35
CA LEU A 19 0.70 -2.65 -27.16
C LEU A 19 0.21 -1.45 -26.34
N ASN A 20 -0.32 -1.67 -25.13
CA ASN A 20 -0.77 -0.60 -24.25
C ASN A 20 0.37 0.35 -23.86
N ILE A 21 1.57 -0.18 -23.64
CA ILE A 21 2.76 0.62 -23.38
C ILE A 21 3.10 1.51 -24.59
N VAL A 22 3.08 0.97 -25.81
CA VAL A 22 3.33 1.76 -27.02
C VAL A 22 2.32 2.89 -27.21
N ILE A 23 1.04 2.62 -26.90
CA ILE A 23 -0.01 3.65 -26.93
C ILE A 23 0.28 4.74 -25.90
N LEU A 24 0.68 4.37 -24.68
CA LEU A 24 1.04 5.31 -23.62
C LEU A 24 2.24 6.18 -24.02
N GLU A 25 3.30 5.58 -24.56
CA GLU A 25 4.48 6.30 -25.05
C GLU A 25 4.11 7.30 -26.14
N THR A 26 3.31 6.88 -27.12
CA THR A 26 2.83 7.75 -28.21
C THR A 26 2.06 8.94 -27.65
N PHE A 27 1.16 8.69 -26.69
CA PHE A 27 0.40 9.75 -26.04
C PHE A 27 1.29 10.73 -25.27
N CYS A 28 2.26 10.22 -24.50
CA CYS A 28 3.22 11.05 -23.78
C CYS A 28 4.02 11.92 -24.76
N GLN A 29 4.54 11.35 -25.84
CA GLN A 29 5.30 12.10 -26.86
C GLN A 29 4.47 13.21 -27.50
N LEU A 30 3.20 12.92 -27.86
CA LEU A 30 2.29 13.92 -28.45
C LEU A 30 1.94 15.07 -27.50
N THR A 31 2.06 14.85 -26.19
CA THR A 31 1.76 15.85 -25.14
C THR A 31 3.02 16.51 -24.58
N GLY A 32 4.20 16.20 -25.12
CA GLY A 32 5.48 16.71 -24.63
C GLY A 32 5.93 16.12 -23.29
N MET A 33 5.35 14.98 -22.89
CA MET A 33 5.71 14.21 -21.71
C MET A 33 6.57 12.99 -22.10
N SER A 34 7.21 12.39 -21.11
CA SER A 34 7.95 11.12 -21.25
C SER A 34 7.71 10.24 -20.05
N VAL A 35 7.70 8.93 -20.24
CA VAL A 35 7.61 7.99 -19.13
C VAL A 35 8.99 7.84 -18.50
N GLN A 36 9.07 7.55 -17.20
CA GLN A 36 10.34 7.32 -16.49
C GLN A 36 10.50 5.83 -16.19
N PRO A 37 11.20 5.04 -17.04
CA PRO A 37 11.23 3.57 -16.92
C PRO A 37 11.76 3.08 -15.57
N SER A 38 12.67 3.82 -14.94
CA SER A 38 13.24 3.47 -13.63
C SER A 38 12.24 3.55 -12.46
N LYS A 39 11.11 4.24 -12.65
CA LYS A 39 9.99 4.29 -11.69
C LYS A 39 8.85 3.34 -12.08
N CYS A 40 8.92 2.72 -13.26
CA CYS A 40 7.91 1.79 -13.72
C CYS A 40 8.20 0.40 -13.17
N HIS A 41 7.15 -0.22 -12.65
CA HIS A 41 7.18 -1.56 -12.12
C HIS A 41 6.03 -2.36 -12.71
N GLY A 42 6.27 -3.64 -12.97
CA GLY A 42 5.25 -4.53 -13.51
C GLY A 42 5.46 -5.96 -13.03
N PHE A 43 4.45 -6.79 -13.21
CA PHE A 43 4.58 -8.23 -13.08
C PHE A 43 3.61 -8.90 -14.03
N PHE A 44 3.96 -10.09 -14.48
CA PHE A 44 3.13 -10.92 -15.34
C PHE A 44 2.76 -12.20 -14.62
N LEU A 45 1.47 -12.54 -14.63
CA LEU A 45 0.93 -13.75 -14.01
C LEU A 45 0.49 -14.71 -15.12
N ASP A 46 1.18 -15.84 -15.23
CA ASP A 46 0.83 -16.93 -16.14
C ASP A 46 0.27 -18.11 -15.32
N THR A 47 -1.01 -18.43 -15.54
CA THR A 47 -1.65 -19.57 -14.90
C THR A 47 -1.68 -20.75 -15.86
N GLN A 48 -0.91 -21.79 -15.58
CA GLN A 48 -0.96 -23.07 -16.30
C GLN A 48 -1.62 -24.12 -15.40
N GLY A 49 -2.92 -24.34 -15.62
CA GLY A 49 -3.73 -25.22 -14.78
C GLY A 49 -3.83 -24.71 -13.35
N LYS A 50 -3.25 -25.44 -12.38
CA LYS A 50 -3.22 -25.06 -10.96
C LYS A 50 -1.95 -24.31 -10.55
N THR A 51 -1.00 -24.14 -11.46
CA THR A 51 0.30 -23.53 -11.16
C THR A 51 0.29 -22.08 -11.62
N LEU A 52 0.50 -21.16 -10.68
CA LEU A 52 0.77 -19.75 -10.96
C LEU A 52 2.28 -19.56 -11.17
N ARG A 53 2.66 -18.98 -12.30
CA ARG A 53 4.03 -18.56 -12.60
C ARG A 53 4.09 -17.04 -12.66
N VAL A 54 5.09 -16.46 -12.02
CA VAL A 54 5.32 -15.01 -12.02
C VAL A 54 6.50 -14.71 -12.95
N ASN A 55 6.32 -13.74 -13.84
CA ASN A 55 7.33 -13.23 -14.77
C ASN A 55 8.00 -14.30 -15.65
N ASN A 56 7.22 -15.30 -16.10
CA ASN A 56 7.66 -16.28 -17.10
C ASN A 56 7.64 -15.68 -18.53
N CYS A 57 8.27 -14.52 -18.70
CA CYS A 57 8.29 -13.72 -19.92
C CYS A 57 9.51 -12.78 -19.91
N SER A 58 9.80 -12.15 -21.06
CA SER A 58 10.71 -11.00 -21.08
C SER A 58 10.10 -9.80 -20.37
N ALA A 59 10.94 -8.94 -19.79
CA ALA A 59 10.50 -7.65 -19.30
C ALA A 59 9.91 -6.80 -20.43
N TRP A 60 8.86 -6.04 -20.12
CA TRP A 60 8.38 -5.01 -21.04
C TRP A 60 9.37 -3.86 -21.12
N ASN A 61 9.40 -3.19 -22.25
CA ASN A 61 10.23 -2.01 -22.46
C ASN A 61 9.37 -0.76 -22.48
N VAL A 62 9.88 0.31 -21.88
CA VAL A 62 9.37 1.67 -21.97
C VAL A 62 10.54 2.57 -22.40
N ASP A 63 10.36 3.37 -23.44
CA ASP A 63 11.36 4.18 -24.14
C ASP A 63 12.63 3.38 -24.45
N GLY A 64 12.45 2.13 -24.91
CA GLY A 64 13.53 1.20 -25.24
C GLY A 64 14.30 0.64 -24.03
N LYS A 65 13.87 0.93 -22.80
CA LYS A 65 14.50 0.44 -21.57
C LYS A 65 13.59 -0.57 -20.87
N PRO A 66 14.11 -1.70 -20.38
CA PRO A 66 13.31 -2.67 -19.64
C PRO A 66 12.80 -2.06 -18.33
N ILE A 67 11.54 -2.30 -18.01
CA ILE A 67 10.98 -1.96 -16.70
C ILE A 67 11.38 -3.02 -15.67
N HIS A 68 11.34 -2.64 -14.39
CA HIS A 68 11.59 -3.59 -13.31
C HIS A 68 10.40 -4.53 -13.15
N MET A 69 10.64 -5.83 -13.33
CA MET A 69 9.65 -6.88 -13.18
C MET A 69 9.69 -7.41 -11.75
N ILE A 70 8.67 -7.10 -10.94
CA ILE A 70 8.62 -7.40 -9.50
C ILE A 70 8.60 -8.93 -9.31
N PRO A 71 9.61 -9.53 -8.65
CA PRO A 71 9.63 -10.96 -8.33
C PRO A 71 8.69 -11.30 -7.15
N VAL A 72 8.57 -12.59 -6.84
CA VAL A 72 7.64 -13.09 -5.81
C VAL A 72 7.99 -12.63 -4.39
N ASP A 73 9.25 -12.34 -4.12
CA ASP A 73 9.81 -11.96 -2.82
C ASP A 73 9.92 -10.45 -2.61
N GLU A 74 9.58 -9.65 -3.63
CA GLU A 74 9.64 -8.19 -3.58
C GLU A 74 8.24 -7.57 -3.53
N SER A 75 8.13 -6.38 -2.95
CA SER A 75 6.92 -5.57 -3.00
C SER A 75 7.27 -4.13 -3.38
N VAL A 76 6.42 -3.52 -4.20
CA VAL A 76 6.55 -2.13 -4.62
C VAL A 76 5.42 -1.30 -4.03
N LYS A 77 5.68 -0.03 -3.69
CA LYS A 77 4.65 0.86 -3.19
C LYS A 77 3.88 1.52 -4.34
N TYR A 78 2.56 1.49 -4.25
CA TYR A 78 1.64 2.26 -5.08
C TYR A 78 0.65 2.97 -4.17
N LEU A 79 0.57 4.31 -4.27
CA LEU A 79 -0.29 5.16 -3.42
C LEU A 79 -0.17 4.86 -1.91
N GLY A 80 1.04 4.57 -1.44
CA GLY A 80 1.32 4.29 -0.03
C GLY A 80 1.05 2.84 0.43
N VAL A 81 0.50 1.98 -0.43
CA VAL A 81 0.25 0.56 -0.17
C VAL A 81 1.27 -0.31 -0.90
N SER A 82 1.72 -1.39 -0.27
CA SER A 82 2.63 -2.35 -0.91
C SER A 82 1.87 -3.32 -1.81
N VAL A 83 2.38 -3.55 -3.01
CA VAL A 83 1.85 -4.50 -4.00
C VAL A 83 2.87 -5.60 -4.23
N ASN A 84 2.42 -6.85 -4.14
CA ASN A 84 3.20 -8.04 -4.45
C ASN A 84 2.44 -8.92 -5.46
N PRO A 85 3.12 -9.59 -6.41
CA PRO A 85 2.45 -10.39 -7.45
C PRO A 85 1.62 -11.57 -6.92
N VAL A 86 1.99 -12.14 -5.76
CA VAL A 86 1.37 -13.36 -5.20
C VAL A 86 0.45 -13.01 -4.02
N VAL A 87 0.91 -12.14 -3.12
CA VAL A 87 0.17 -11.73 -1.93
C VAL A 87 -0.88 -10.67 -2.25
N GLY A 88 -0.70 -9.91 -3.34
CA GLY A 88 -1.56 -8.79 -3.70
C GLY A 88 -1.22 -7.52 -2.91
N LEU A 89 -2.26 -6.79 -2.49
CA LEU A 89 -2.10 -5.59 -1.66
C LEU A 89 -1.77 -6.00 -0.22
N SER A 90 -0.63 -5.56 0.28
CA SER A 90 -0.16 -5.84 1.63
C SER A 90 -0.23 -4.58 2.50
N PRO A 91 -0.91 -4.64 3.66
CA PRO A 91 -0.93 -3.55 4.63
C PRO A 91 0.40 -3.39 5.39
N GLY A 92 1.33 -4.34 5.20
CA GLY A 92 2.50 -4.49 6.07
C GLY A 92 2.11 -4.84 7.51
N ASN A 93 3.03 -4.64 8.46
CA ASN A 93 2.75 -4.85 9.88
C ASN A 93 2.09 -3.60 10.50
N MET A 94 0.79 -3.44 10.22
CA MET A 94 -0.01 -2.33 10.74
C MET A 94 -0.11 -2.31 12.28
N PRO A 95 -0.30 -3.46 12.97
CA PRO A 95 -0.29 -3.49 14.44
C PRO A 95 0.98 -2.90 15.07
N ALA A 96 2.16 -3.27 14.54
CA ALA A 96 3.43 -2.74 15.03
C ALA A 96 3.55 -1.22 14.81
N LYS A 97 3.06 -0.70 13.67
CA LYS A 97 3.05 0.75 13.40
C LYS A 97 2.13 1.49 14.37
N VAL A 98 0.93 0.97 14.65
CA VAL A 98 0.00 1.57 15.63
C VAL A 98 0.65 1.64 17.01
N GLN A 99 1.29 0.56 17.45
CA GLN A 99 2.03 0.54 18.72
C GLN A 99 3.19 1.54 18.73
N GLN A 100 3.93 1.67 17.62
CA GLN A 100 4.99 2.67 17.49
C GLN A 100 4.44 4.10 17.62
N TRP A 101 3.34 4.42 16.95
CA TRP A 101 2.69 5.74 17.03
C TRP A 101 2.18 6.02 18.44
N ILE A 102 1.48 5.07 19.06
CA ILE A 102 1.02 5.18 20.46
C ILE A 102 2.22 5.44 21.39
N GLY A 103 3.32 4.70 21.20
CA GLY A 103 4.54 4.87 21.98
C GLY A 103 5.19 6.25 21.79
N ALA A 104 5.16 6.79 20.57
CA ALA A 104 5.65 8.13 20.28
C ALA A 104 4.76 9.21 20.93
N ILE A 105 3.44 9.12 20.76
CA ILE A 105 2.45 10.06 21.34
C ILE A 105 2.56 10.07 22.86
N ARG A 106 2.70 8.89 23.49
CA ARG A 106 2.83 8.77 24.94
C ARG A 106 4.01 9.57 25.50
N LYS A 107 5.14 9.61 24.78
CA LYS A 107 6.37 10.30 25.20
C LYS A 107 6.31 11.82 25.02
N THR A 108 5.30 12.34 24.32
CA THR A 108 5.17 13.79 24.13
C THR A 108 4.78 14.50 25.44
N PRO A 109 5.27 15.73 25.67
CA PRO A 109 4.90 16.55 26.83
C PRO A 109 3.55 17.28 26.60
N LEU A 110 2.57 16.57 26.02
CA LEU A 110 1.23 17.09 25.76
C LEU A 110 0.25 16.69 26.86
N ASP A 111 -0.80 17.49 27.01
CA ASP A 111 -1.92 17.16 27.89
C ASP A 111 -2.65 15.89 27.39
N PRO A 112 -3.27 15.10 28.28
CA PRO A 112 -3.97 13.87 27.90
C PRO A 112 -5.00 14.03 26.78
N VAL A 113 -5.75 15.13 26.78
CA VAL A 113 -6.77 15.41 25.76
C VAL A 113 -6.12 15.71 24.40
N ASP A 114 -5.00 16.40 24.39
CA ASP A 114 -4.24 16.69 23.17
C ASP A 114 -3.60 15.43 22.59
N LYS A 115 -3.14 14.51 23.45
CA LYS A 115 -2.65 13.18 23.01
C LYS A 115 -3.74 12.38 22.30
N VAL A 116 -4.96 12.40 22.82
CA VAL A 116 -6.11 11.75 22.18
C VAL A 116 -6.45 12.42 20.85
N SER A 117 -6.42 13.76 20.80
CA SER A 117 -6.66 14.52 19.57
C SER A 117 -5.62 14.19 18.50
N LEU A 118 -4.33 14.13 18.88
CA LEU A 118 -3.24 13.73 17.98
C LEU A 118 -3.42 12.31 17.43
N LEU A 119 -3.85 11.36 18.27
CA LEU A 119 -4.14 10.00 17.83
C LEU A 119 -5.31 9.99 16.84
N ARG A 120 -6.43 10.65 17.18
CA ARG A 120 -7.66 10.71 16.37
C ARG A 120 -7.42 11.38 15.02
N ASP A 121 -6.67 12.47 14.99
CA ASP A 121 -6.56 13.33 13.81
C ASP A 121 -5.45 12.89 12.86
N TYR A 122 -4.46 12.13 13.33
CA TYR A 122 -3.29 11.74 12.51
C TYR A 122 -3.00 10.25 12.45
N ALA A 123 -3.22 9.48 13.52
CA ALA A 123 -2.90 8.05 13.52
C ALA A 123 -4.08 7.22 12.98
N ILE A 124 -5.30 7.48 13.47
CA ILE A 124 -6.50 6.74 13.04
C ILE A 124 -6.76 6.88 11.53
N PRO A 125 -6.66 8.06 10.90
CA PRO A 125 -6.90 8.18 9.45
C PRO A 125 -5.95 7.32 8.62
N GLN A 126 -4.70 7.12 9.07
CA GLN A 126 -3.76 6.23 8.41
C GLN A 126 -4.16 4.76 8.55
N VAL A 127 -4.70 4.35 9.70
CA VAL A 127 -5.25 3.00 9.89
C VAL A 127 -6.45 2.78 8.97
N THR A 128 -7.38 3.74 8.93
CA THR A 128 -8.57 3.68 8.07
C THR A 128 -8.17 3.59 6.60
N PHE A 129 -7.23 4.43 6.15
CA PHE A 129 -6.71 4.37 4.78
C PHE A 129 -6.19 2.96 4.43
N VAL A 130 -5.35 2.38 5.28
CA VAL A 130 -4.82 1.03 5.03
C VAL A 130 -5.92 -0.03 5.10
N ALA A 131 -6.88 0.09 6.02
CA ALA A 131 -7.98 -0.85 6.17
C ALA A 131 -8.85 -0.92 4.90
N ASP A 132 -9.22 0.25 4.36
CA ASP A 132 -10.06 0.35 3.17
C ASP A 132 -9.34 -0.17 1.91
N HIS A 133 -8.04 0.10 1.78
CA HIS A 133 -7.29 -0.23 0.57
C HIS A 133 -6.64 -1.63 0.60
N CYS A 134 -6.41 -2.23 1.77
CA CYS A 134 -5.68 -3.50 1.92
C CYS A 134 -6.54 -4.64 2.44
N MET A 135 -7.87 -4.47 2.55
CA MET A 135 -8.80 -5.51 3.03
C MET A 135 -8.34 -6.12 4.36
N LEU A 136 -8.00 -5.28 5.34
CA LEU A 136 -7.56 -5.75 6.65
C LEU A 136 -8.61 -6.65 7.30
N SER A 137 -8.18 -7.76 7.89
CA SER A 137 -9.09 -8.67 8.56
C SER A 137 -9.68 -8.05 9.83
N THR A 138 -10.90 -8.45 10.16
CA THR A 138 -11.58 -8.01 11.38
C THR A 138 -10.77 -8.33 12.64
N ALA A 139 -10.04 -9.45 12.65
CA ALA A 139 -9.16 -9.84 13.75
C ALA A 139 -8.03 -8.81 13.97
N VAL A 140 -7.37 -8.37 12.90
CA VAL A 140 -6.29 -7.37 12.98
C VAL A 140 -6.84 -6.00 13.39
N LEU A 141 -8.02 -5.61 12.87
CA LEU A 141 -8.69 -4.37 13.29
C LEU A 141 -9.04 -4.40 14.78
N THR A 142 -9.53 -5.53 15.28
CA THR A 142 -9.89 -5.71 16.70
C THR A 142 -8.66 -5.63 17.60
N GLU A 143 -7.54 -6.23 17.17
CA GLU A 143 -6.27 -6.14 17.90
C GLU A 143 -5.79 -4.68 18.02
N MET A 144 -5.81 -3.93 16.91
CA MET A 144 -5.41 -2.53 16.89
C MET A 144 -6.34 -1.63 17.71
N ASP A 145 -7.65 -1.87 17.65
CA ASP A 145 -8.64 -1.18 18.48
C ASP A 145 -8.34 -1.40 19.97
N GLY A 146 -7.96 -2.63 20.36
CA GLY A 146 -7.50 -2.96 21.71
C GLY A 146 -6.30 -2.10 22.15
N TYR A 147 -5.29 -1.94 21.29
CA TYR A 147 -4.12 -1.09 21.58
C TYR A 147 -4.52 0.39 21.76
N VAL A 148 -5.37 0.90 20.87
CA VAL A 148 -5.87 2.28 20.92
C VAL A 148 -6.66 2.51 22.21
N LYS A 149 -7.62 1.65 22.53
CA LYS A 149 -8.44 1.74 23.74
C LYS A 149 -7.59 1.73 25.02
N GLN A 150 -6.64 0.80 25.12
CA GLN A 150 -5.73 0.74 26.28
C GLN A 150 -4.89 2.01 26.41
N ALA A 151 -4.38 2.55 25.31
CA ALA A 151 -3.61 3.78 25.31
C ALA A 151 -4.44 4.99 25.78
N VAL A 152 -5.66 5.14 25.25
CA VAL A 152 -6.57 6.24 25.62
C VAL A 152 -6.98 6.14 27.08
N LYS A 153 -7.36 4.95 27.57
CA LYS A 153 -7.67 4.72 29.00
C LYS A 153 -6.47 5.10 29.87
N SER A 154 -5.26 4.72 29.48
CA SER A 154 -4.03 5.06 30.20
C SER A 154 -3.73 6.56 30.22
N TRP A 155 -3.90 7.28 29.11
CA TRP A 155 -3.58 8.72 29.05
C TRP A 155 -4.58 9.54 29.86
N LEU A 156 -5.86 9.19 29.79
CA LEU A 156 -6.94 9.87 30.50
C LEU A 156 -7.10 9.42 31.96
N HIS A 157 -6.27 8.48 32.44
CA HIS A 157 -6.36 7.89 33.77
C HIS A 157 -7.74 7.24 34.07
N LEU A 158 -8.36 6.63 33.05
CA LEU A 158 -9.64 5.96 33.17
C LEU A 158 -9.47 4.56 33.79
N PRO A 159 -10.43 4.09 34.61
CA PRO A 159 -10.46 2.71 35.07
C PRO A 159 -10.46 1.71 33.91
N THR A 160 -9.80 0.57 34.09
CA THR A 160 -9.75 -0.50 33.09
C THR A 160 -11.15 -1.07 32.78
N CYS A 161 -12.06 -0.97 33.75
CA CYS A 161 -13.46 -1.39 33.67
C CYS A 161 -14.40 -0.33 33.07
N THR A 162 -13.90 0.83 32.63
CA THR A 162 -14.71 1.73 31.80
C THR A 162 -15.11 0.99 30.53
N ALA A 163 -16.42 0.98 30.23
CA ALA A 163 -17.01 0.26 29.11
C ALA A 163 -16.31 0.58 27.78
N ASP A 164 -16.31 -0.42 26.88
CA ASP A 164 -15.66 -0.36 25.57
C ASP A 164 -16.46 0.39 24.50
#